data_AF-A0A3D0LUE5-F1
#
_entry.id   AF-A0A3D0LUE5-F1
#
_cell.length_a   1.000
_cell.length_b   1.000
_cell.length_c   1.000
_cell.angle_alpha   90.00
_cell.angle_beta   90.00
_cell.angle_gamma   90.00
#
_symmetry.space_group_name_H-M   'P 1'
#
loop_
_entity.id
_entity.type
_entity.pdbx_description
1 polymer ?
#
loop_
_entity_poly.entity_id
_entity_poly.type
_entity_poly.pdbx_seq_one_letter_code
_entity_poly.pdbx_strand_id
1 'polypeptide(L)' 'ASMFEEYLQFIANRRLSQIGLPEQYNGISNPFPWMSEVLDLKKEKNFFETRVTEYQSGGALNWD' A
#
# COMPACT_ATOMS: atom_id res chain seq x y z
N ALA A 1 20.31 -9.18 3.78
CA ALA A 1 20.39 -8.17 2.69
C ALA A 1 19.93 -8.73 1.35
N SER A 2 20.32 -9.96 1.00
CA SER A 2 19.95 -10.64 -0.27
C SER A 2 18.46 -10.61 -0.62
N MET A 3 17.56 -10.85 0.34
CA MET A 3 16.12 -10.85 0.05
C MET A 3 15.56 -9.50 -0.43
N PHE A 4 16.16 -8.37 -0.01
CA PHE A 4 15.76 -7.05 -0.51
C PHE A 4 16.29 -6.78 -1.92
N GLU A 5 17.47 -7.32 -2.24
CA GLU A 5 18.05 -7.24 -3.57
C GLU A 5 17.19 -8.03 -4.58
N GLU A 6 16.79 -9.26 -4.23
CA GLU A 6 15.85 -10.06 -5.03
C GLU A 6 14.50 -9.34 -5.22
N TYR A 7 13.99 -8.68 -4.18
CA TYR A 7 12.75 -7.89 -4.29
C TYR A 7 12.90 -6.68 -5.23
N LEU A 8 14.03 -5.98 -5.20
CA LEU A 8 14.31 -4.89 -6.13
C LEU A 8 14.38 -5.38 -7.58
N GLN A 9 15.02 -6.51 -7.81
CA GLN A 9 15.07 -7.15 -9.14
C GLN A 9 13.67 -7.58 -9.61
N PHE A 10 12.83 -8.11 -8.72
CA PHE A 10 11.43 -8.44 -9.02
C PHE A 10 10.64 -7.20 -9.46
N ILE A 11 10.75 -6.08 -8.73
CA ILE A 11 10.09 -4.82 -9.09
C ILE A 11 10.62 -4.28 -10.43
N ALA A 12 11.93 -4.37 -10.67
CA ALA A 12 12.56 -3.90 -11.89
C ALA A 12 11.98 -4.63 -13.11
N ASN A 13 11.93 -5.96 -13.08
CA ASN A 13 11.32 -6.76 -14.15
C ASN A 13 9.84 -6.39 -14.37
N ARG A 14 9.07 -6.23 -13.29
CA ARG A 14 7.66 -5.82 -13.39
C ARG A 14 7.49 -4.47 -14.10
N ARG A 15 8.34 -3.49 -13.81
CA ARG A 15 8.32 -2.17 -14.48
C ARG A 15 8.74 -2.26 -15.94
N LEU A 16 9.74 -3.08 -16.25
CA LEU A 16 10.19 -3.32 -17.63
C LEU A 16 9.08 -3.94 -18.48
N SER A 17 8.40 -4.96 -17.95
CA SER A 17 7.27 -5.60 -18.61
C SER A 17 6.11 -4.62 -18.86
N GLN A 18 5.83 -3.71 -17.92
CA GLN A 18 4.79 -2.67 -18.08
C GLN A 18 5.06 -1.70 -19.25
N ILE A 19 6.32 -1.50 -19.63
CA ILE A 19 6.72 -0.65 -20.76
C ILE A 19 7.12 -1.46 -22.01
N GLY A 20 6.83 -2.76 -22.03
CA GLY A 20 7.10 -3.64 -23.17
C GLY A 20 8.57 -4.02 -23.36
N LEU A 21 9.41 -3.82 -22.34
CA LEU A 21 10.82 -4.21 -22.37
C LEU A 21 11.01 -5.64 -21.83
N PRO A 22 12.03 -6.37 -22.30
CA PRO A 22 12.35 -7.70 -21.80
C PRO A 22 12.87 -7.62 -20.35
N GLU A 23 12.55 -8.65 -19.58
CA GLU A 23 13.07 -8.84 -18.22
C GLU A 23 14.61 -8.89 -18.24
N GLN A 24 15.25 -8.24 -17.25
CA GLN A 24 16.71 -8.23 -17.14
C GLN A 24 17.22 -9.28 -16.14
N TYR A 25 16.37 -9.72 -15.21
CA TYR A 25 16.75 -10.65 -14.15
C TYR A 25 15.93 -11.94 -14.24
N ASN A 26 16.48 -12.99 -14.85
CA ASN A 26 15.76 -14.24 -15.03
C ASN A 26 15.65 -15.04 -13.72
N GLY A 27 14.51 -15.70 -13.50
CA GLY A 27 14.29 -16.60 -12.37
C GLY A 27 14.02 -15.92 -11.03
N ILE A 28 13.80 -14.61 -11.03
CA ILE A 28 13.46 -13.86 -9.82
C ILE A 28 11.96 -13.99 -9.52
N SER A 29 11.65 -14.41 -8.29
CA SER A 29 10.30 -14.45 -7.74
C SER A 29 10.16 -13.41 -6.63
N ASN A 30 8.94 -12.98 -6.32
CA ASN A 30 8.69 -12.07 -5.20
C ASN A 30 8.99 -12.77 -3.86
N PRO A 31 10.01 -12.35 -3.10
CA PRO A 31 10.33 -12.94 -1.80
C PRO A 31 9.33 -12.52 -0.69
N PHE A 32 8.49 -11.50 -0.93
CA PHE A 32 7.53 -10.98 0.04
C PHE A 32 6.11 -10.93 -0.55
N PRO A 33 5.44 -12.08 -0.72
CA PRO A 33 4.06 -12.12 -1.23
C PRO A 33 3.09 -11.32 -0.35
N TRP A 34 3.28 -11.34 0.98
CA TRP A 34 2.49 -10.60 1.97
C TRP A 34 2.65 -9.06 1.90
N MET A 35 3.72 -8.55 1.27
CA MET A 35 3.94 -7.11 1.16
C MET A 35 2.98 -6.44 0.18
N SER A 36 2.41 -7.20 -0.77
CA SER A 36 1.38 -6.70 -1.68
C SER A 36 0.13 -6.23 -0.92
N GLU A 37 -0.26 -6.93 0.15
CA GLU A 37 -1.39 -6.56 1.00
C GLU A 37 -1.13 -5.27 1.78
N VAL A 38 0.10 -5.06 2.27
CA VAL A 38 0.46 -3.89 3.09
C VAL A 38 0.68 -2.63 2.26
N LEU A 39 1.17 -2.75 1.02
CA LEU A 39 1.39 -1.61 0.13
C LEU A 39 0.13 -1.17 -0.62
N ASP A 40 -0.79 -2.10 -0.92
CA ASP A 40 -2.05 -1.82 -1.63
C ASP A 40 -3.18 -1.41 -0.67
N LEU A 41 -2.97 -1.54 0.64
CA LEU A 41 -3.72 -0.81 1.66
C LEU A 41 -3.47 0.70 1.47
N LYS A 42 -4.29 1.26 0.58
CA LYS A 42 -4.56 2.69 0.41
C LYS A 42 -4.46 3.33 1.79
N LYS A 43 -3.38 4.10 2.03
CA LYS A 43 -3.09 4.79 3.29
C LYS A 43 -4.38 5.09 4.03
N GLU A 44 -4.74 4.26 5.01
CA GLU A 44 -5.84 4.62 5.89
C GLU A 44 -5.36 5.88 6.55
N LYS A 45 -5.97 7.01 6.18
CA LYS A 45 -5.62 8.31 6.75
C LYS A 45 -5.67 8.12 8.25
N ASN A 46 -4.54 8.35 8.92
CA ASN A 46 -4.49 8.28 10.36
C ASN A 46 -5.61 9.16 10.91
N PHE A 47 -6.34 8.67 11.91
CA PHE A 47 -7.47 9.36 12.53
C PHE A 47 -7.14 10.82 12.91
N PHE A 48 -5.87 11.11 13.20
CA PHE A 48 -5.33 12.43 13.55
C PHE A 48 -4.99 13.34 12.35
N GLU A 49 -5.00 12.82 11.12
CA GLU A 49 -4.68 13.58 9.89
C GLU A 49 -5.92 14.16 9.19
N THR A 50 -7.13 13.77 9.60
CA THR A 50 -8.38 14.33 9.06
C THR A 50 -8.99 15.28 10.09
N ARG A 51 -9.30 16.52 9.70
CA ARG A 51 -10.04 17.45 10.57
C ARG A 51 -11.39 16.84 10.91
N VAL A 52 -11.66 16.61 12.20
CA VAL A 52 -12.96 16.18 12.72
C VAL A 52 -13.98 17.30 12.43
N THR A 53 -14.71 17.18 11.33
CA THR A 53 -15.83 18.09 10.99
C THR A 53 -17.19 17.57 11.46
N GLU A 54 -17.25 16.40 12.09
CA GLU A 54 -18.47 15.91 12.76
C GLU A 54 -18.48 16.29 14.24
N TYR A 55 -18.72 17.57 14.50
CA TYR A 55 -19.44 17.98 15.70
C TYR A 55 -20.73 18.66 15.24
N GLN A 56 -21.80 17.90 15.06
CA GLN A 56 -23.19 18.26 15.42
C GLN A 56 -24.16 17.36 14.68
N SER A 57 -24.79 16.44 15.43
CA SER A 57 -26.23 16.09 15.32
C SER A 57 -26.44 14.74 16.00
N GLY A 58 -26.37 14.70 17.33
CA GLY A 58 -26.53 13.45 18.07
C GLY A 58 -26.90 13.70 19.52
N GLY A 59 -28.01 14.40 19.75
CA GLY A 59 -28.59 14.50 21.09
C GLY A 59 -29.06 15.91 21.45
N ALA A 60 -30.17 16.34 20.85
CA ALA A 60 -31.06 17.23 21.59
C ALA A 60 -31.63 16.38 22.74
N LEU A 61 -30.94 16.36 23.88
CA LEU A 61 -31.46 15.77 25.12
C LEU A 61 -32.63 16.65 25.59
N ASN A 62 -33.86 16.22 25.29
CA ASN A 62 -35.03 16.67 26.03
C ASN A 62 -35.09 15.89 27.34
N TRP A 63 -34.97 16.62 28.45
CA TRP A 63 -35.19 16.11 29.79
C TRP A 63 -36.60 16.52 30.23
N ASP A 64 -37.59 15.69 29.90
CA ASP A 64 -38.85 15.62 30.66
C ASP A 64 -38.71 14.57 31.78
#